data_AF-A0A968I9Z5-F1
#
_entry.id   AF-A0A968I9Z5-F1
#
_cell.length_a   1.000
_cell.length_b   1.000
_cell.length_c   1.000
_cell.angle_alpha   90.00
_cell.angle_beta   90.00
_cell.angle_gamma   90.00
#
_symmetry.space_group_name_H-M   'P 1'
#
loop_
_entity.id
_entity.type
_entity.pdbx_description
1 polymer ?
#
loop_
_entity_poly.entity_id
_entity_poly.type
_entity_poly.pdbx_seq_one_letter_code
_entity_poly.pdbx_strand_id
1 'polypeptide(L)'
;MGLNARVAFNVGDRPGFIIEDGKYDAVAIDVGTTYTNQCSYWIEHASKRTLVFRNGSYINTVPGGKVFVEDTTSVPLIFDRQKVWMRQINTESYDHNPHIVNKGGDLWILGLKTEKDRSIIGTYNGGRTEVIGGLLYKNRERIGPAPAFICEDCQMSLVYRNKGIPYQTQVLETQNGTTKEFLVQDLPASDGRMPLYVSSRTGKQ
;
A
#
# COMPACT_ATOMS: atom_id res chain seq x y z
N MET A 1 -33.69 1.23 -10.15
CA MET A 1 -33.23 2.60 -9.81
C MET A 1 -32.89 2.60 -8.32
N GLY A 2 -31.61 2.50 -7.97
CA GLY A 2 -31.17 2.62 -6.58
C GLY A 2 -31.05 4.10 -6.20
N LEU A 3 -31.44 4.44 -4.97
CA LEU A 3 -31.27 5.77 -4.39
C LEU A 3 -29.77 6.00 -4.17
N ASN A 4 -29.05 6.46 -5.20
CA ASN A 4 -27.63 6.80 -5.06
C ASN A 4 -27.52 8.18 -4.41
N ALA A 5 -27.17 8.24 -3.13
CA ALA A 5 -26.73 9.48 -2.50
C ALA A 5 -25.26 9.72 -2.88
N ARG A 6 -24.96 10.86 -3.51
CA ARG A 6 -23.60 11.29 -3.77
C ARG A 6 -23.22 12.34 -2.73
N VAL A 7 -22.29 11.98 -1.85
CA VAL A 7 -21.62 12.96 -0.98
C VAL A 7 -20.30 13.32 -1.62
N ALA A 8 -20.13 14.59 -1.98
CA ALA A 8 -18.90 15.11 -2.56
C ALA A 8 -18.16 15.93 -1.50
N PHE A 9 -17.02 15.43 -1.05
CA PHE A 9 -16.12 16.17 -0.17
C PHE A 9 -15.07 16.88 -1.03
N ASN A 10 -15.09 18.21 -1.05
CA ASN A 10 -13.95 19.00 -1.51
C ASN A 10 -13.30 19.66 -0.28
N VAL A 11 -12.67 18.82 0.53
CA VAL A 11 -12.18 19.21 1.86
C VAL A 11 -10.66 19.40 1.90
N GLY A 12 -10.00 19.81 0.81
CA GLY A 12 -8.57 20.16 0.78
C GLY A 12 -7.69 19.29 1.70
N ASP A 13 -7.17 19.88 2.77
CA ASP A 13 -6.24 19.21 3.71
C ASP A 13 -6.90 18.45 4.87
N ARG A 14 -8.22 18.30 4.89
CA ARG A 14 -8.96 17.62 5.97
C ARG A 14 -9.44 16.22 5.54
N PRO A 15 -9.58 15.27 6.49
CA PRO A 15 -10.19 13.99 6.19
C PRO A 15 -11.67 14.13 5.84
N GLY A 16 -12.16 13.27 4.93
CA GLY A 16 -13.59 13.13 4.65
C GLY A 16 -14.33 12.39 5.78
N PHE A 17 -13.66 11.42 6.41
CA PHE A 17 -14.16 10.66 7.54
C PHE A 17 -13.11 10.57 8.64
N ILE A 18 -13.52 10.74 9.90
CA ILE A 18 -12.70 10.47 11.10
C ILE A 18 -13.39 9.34 11.86
N ILE A 19 -12.66 8.25 12.12
CA ILE A 19 -13.17 7.04 12.77
C ILE A 19 -12.70 6.98 14.21
N GLU A 20 -13.51 7.57 15.10
CA GLU A 20 -13.26 7.61 16.54
C GLU A 20 -13.83 6.39 17.26
N ASP A 21 -13.47 6.26 18.54
CA ASP A 21 -14.06 5.28 19.45
C ASP A 21 -15.59 5.46 19.51
N GLY A 22 -16.29 4.33 19.68
CA GLY A 22 -17.74 4.34 19.68
C GLY A 22 -18.31 3.02 20.18
N LYS A 23 -19.64 2.95 20.25
CA LYS A 23 -20.37 1.82 20.85
C LYS A 23 -20.07 0.46 20.19
N TYR A 24 -19.83 0.43 18.89
CA TYR A 24 -19.69 -0.81 18.12
C TYR A 24 -18.23 -1.09 17.78
N ASP A 25 -17.79 -2.34 17.87
CA ASP A 25 -16.39 -2.70 17.67
C ASP A 25 -15.90 -2.57 16.22
N ALA A 26 -16.82 -2.45 15.26
CA ALA A 26 -16.52 -2.38 13.84
C ALA A 26 -17.26 -1.24 13.12
N VAL A 27 -16.63 -0.74 12.06
CA VAL A 27 -17.19 0.24 11.11
C VAL A 27 -16.96 -0.27 9.70
N ALA A 28 -17.97 -0.17 8.84
CA ALA A 28 -17.86 -0.42 7.42
C ALA A 28 -18.12 0.87 6.65
N ILE A 29 -17.26 1.22 5.71
CA ILE A 29 -17.38 2.40 4.85
C ILE A 29 -17.30 1.96 3.40
N ASP A 30 -18.39 2.12 2.67
CA ASP A 30 -18.42 1.92 1.22
C ASP A 30 -18.76 3.25 0.56
N VAL A 31 -17.75 3.88 -0.04
CA VAL A 31 -17.95 5.14 -0.75
C VAL A 31 -17.17 5.12 -2.06
N GLY A 32 -17.87 5.37 -3.17
CA GLY A 32 -17.24 5.54 -4.47
C GLY A 32 -16.45 6.85 -4.55
N THR A 33 -15.14 6.76 -4.74
CA THR A 33 -14.30 7.91 -5.04
C THR A 33 -14.12 8.08 -6.56
N THR A 34 -13.91 9.32 -7.01
CA THR A 34 -13.54 9.63 -8.40
C THR A 34 -12.11 10.18 -8.43
N TYR A 35 -11.41 10.01 -9.55
CA TYR A 35 -10.04 10.48 -9.78
C TYR A 35 -9.81 12.00 -9.59
N THR A 36 -10.87 12.78 -9.38
CA THR A 36 -10.85 14.25 -9.37
C THR A 36 -10.93 14.87 -7.97
N ASN A 37 -10.95 14.06 -6.90
CA ASN A 37 -11.13 14.56 -5.54
C ASN A 37 -9.81 15.08 -4.93
N GLN A 38 -9.81 16.30 -4.38
CA GLN A 38 -8.63 17.02 -3.88
C GLN A 38 -8.34 16.83 -2.38
N CYS A 39 -8.72 15.70 -1.78
CA CYS A 39 -8.53 15.47 -0.34
C CYS A 39 -7.11 14.94 -0.05
N SER A 40 -6.44 15.47 0.97
CA SER A 40 -5.12 14.98 1.43
C SER A 40 -5.15 13.50 1.83
N TYR A 41 -6.18 13.07 2.55
CA TYR A 41 -6.55 11.67 2.77
C TYR A 41 -8.06 11.58 3.05
N TRP A 42 -8.70 10.47 2.69
CA TRP A 42 -10.15 10.33 2.81
C TRP A 42 -10.59 9.84 4.18
N ILE A 43 -9.88 8.87 4.73
CA ILE A 43 -10.21 8.22 5.99
C ILE A 43 -9.06 8.44 6.97
N GLU A 44 -9.36 9.11 8.08
CA GLU A 44 -8.53 9.12 9.28
C GLU A 44 -9.08 8.11 10.29
N HIS A 45 -8.29 7.10 10.62
CA HIS A 45 -8.64 6.11 11.63
C HIS A 45 -8.06 6.49 12.98
N ALA A 46 -8.86 7.21 13.77
CA ALA A 46 -8.53 7.73 15.09
C ALA A 46 -8.98 6.80 16.23
N SER A 47 -8.94 5.48 16.01
CA SER A 47 -9.30 4.46 17.00
C SER A 47 -8.66 3.10 16.65
N LYS A 48 -8.95 2.06 17.45
CA LYS A 48 -8.55 0.67 17.18
C LYS A 48 -9.71 -0.21 16.71
N ARG A 49 -10.86 0.39 16.41
CA ARG A 49 -12.04 -0.33 15.95
C ARG A 49 -11.70 -1.09 14.67
N THR A 50 -12.36 -2.21 14.43
CA THR A 50 -12.17 -2.93 13.16
C THR A 50 -12.76 -2.08 12.04
N LEU A 51 -11.95 -1.72 11.06
CA LEU A 51 -12.43 -0.97 9.90
C LEU A 51 -12.48 -1.88 8.67
N VAL A 52 -13.60 -1.86 7.98
CA VAL A 52 -13.73 -2.40 6.62
C VAL A 52 -14.02 -1.21 5.72
N PHE A 53 -13.25 -1.03 4.64
CA PHE A 53 -13.60 0.01 3.69
C PHE A 53 -13.34 -0.39 2.24
N ARG A 54 -14.18 0.16 1.35
CA ARG A 54 -14.01 0.07 -0.09
C ARG A 54 -13.66 1.45 -0.63
N ASN A 55 -12.52 1.52 -1.31
CA ASN A 55 -11.97 2.72 -1.95
C ASN A 55 -11.74 3.92 -1.00
N GLY A 56 -10.78 4.78 -1.34
CA GLY A 56 -10.37 5.92 -0.51
C GLY A 56 -8.95 5.81 0.03
N SER A 57 -8.28 6.96 0.15
CA SER A 57 -6.99 7.09 0.81
C SER A 57 -7.15 7.05 2.31
N TYR A 58 -6.12 6.57 3.02
CA TYR A 58 -6.24 6.11 4.39
C TYR A 58 -4.99 6.43 5.20
N ILE A 59 -5.20 6.90 6.42
CA ILE A 59 -4.21 6.94 7.48
C ILE A 59 -4.82 6.48 8.80
N ASN A 60 -4.02 5.99 9.74
CA ASN A 60 -4.41 5.89 11.14
C ASN A 60 -3.57 6.80 12.04
N THR A 61 -4.24 7.49 12.96
CA THR A 61 -3.61 8.34 13.99
C THR A 61 -3.49 7.63 15.33
N VAL A 62 -4.27 6.56 15.53
CA VAL A 62 -4.11 5.63 16.65
C VAL A 62 -3.47 4.33 16.15
N PRO A 63 -2.28 3.94 16.66
CA PRO A 63 -1.59 2.73 16.23
C PRO A 63 -2.33 1.45 16.64
N GLY A 64 -2.38 0.45 15.76
CA GLY A 64 -3.09 -0.82 16.01
C GLY A 64 -4.48 -0.90 15.40
N GLY A 65 -5.17 -2.01 15.69
CA GLY A 65 -6.47 -2.32 15.11
C GLY A 65 -6.39 -3.23 13.88
N LYS A 66 -7.56 -3.59 13.36
CA LYS A 66 -7.73 -4.47 12.19
C LYS A 66 -8.35 -3.67 11.06
N VAL A 67 -7.82 -3.81 9.85
CA VAL A 67 -8.29 -3.09 8.66
C VAL A 67 -8.46 -4.06 7.50
N PHE A 68 -9.61 -4.02 6.85
CA PHE A 68 -9.91 -4.75 5.63
C PHE A 68 -10.19 -3.76 4.51
N VAL A 69 -9.45 -3.85 3.41
CA VAL A 69 -9.52 -2.93 2.27
C VAL A 69 -9.90 -3.67 1.01
N GLU A 70 -10.89 -3.17 0.27
CA GLU A 70 -11.29 -3.73 -1.01
C GLU A 70 -11.33 -2.69 -2.12
N ASP A 71 -10.97 -3.11 -3.34
CA ASP A 71 -11.24 -2.41 -4.59
C ASP A 71 -10.93 -0.90 -4.53
N THR A 72 -9.71 -0.58 -4.09
CA THR A 72 -9.24 0.80 -3.96
C THR A 72 -8.29 1.16 -5.08
N THR A 73 -8.49 2.35 -5.65
CA THR A 73 -7.52 2.98 -6.56
C THR A 73 -6.80 4.17 -5.90
N SER A 74 -7.07 4.39 -4.61
CA SER A 74 -6.68 5.61 -3.92
C SER A 74 -5.33 5.49 -3.21
N VAL A 75 -4.65 6.63 -3.08
CA VAL A 75 -3.36 6.81 -2.41
C VAL A 75 -3.39 8.14 -1.64
N PRO A 76 -2.65 8.31 -0.52
CA PRO A 76 -1.79 7.30 0.09
C PRO A 76 -2.58 6.30 0.96
N LEU A 77 -1.95 5.17 1.27
CA LEU A 77 -2.45 4.18 2.22
C LEU A 77 -1.37 3.94 3.29
N ILE A 78 -1.53 4.52 4.47
CA ILE A 78 -0.53 4.53 5.53
C ILE A 78 -1.06 3.79 6.76
N PHE A 79 -0.35 2.74 7.17
CA PHE A 79 -0.72 1.87 8.27
C PHE A 79 0.38 1.87 9.34
N ASP A 80 0.02 2.17 10.59
CA ASP A 80 0.92 2.15 11.75
C ASP A 80 0.49 1.10 12.77
N ARG A 81 1.31 0.06 12.92
CA ARG A 81 1.14 -1.10 13.83
C ARG A 81 -0.19 -1.85 13.68
N GLN A 82 -0.83 -1.78 12.51
CA GLN A 82 -2.12 -2.43 12.25
C GLN A 82 -1.98 -3.85 11.67
N LYS A 83 -3.06 -4.63 11.74
CA LYS A 83 -3.22 -5.86 10.95
C LYS A 83 -4.15 -5.56 9.77
N VAL A 84 -3.64 -5.72 8.57
CA VAL A 84 -4.26 -5.20 7.34
C VAL A 84 -4.38 -6.31 6.31
N TRP A 85 -5.58 -6.46 5.75
CA TRP A 85 -5.86 -7.34 4.62
C TRP A 85 -6.43 -6.53 3.48
N MET A 86 -5.83 -6.65 2.30
CA MET A 86 -6.22 -5.89 1.12
C MET A 86 -6.51 -6.82 -0.06
N ARG A 87 -7.54 -6.51 -0.85
CA ARG A 87 -7.91 -7.26 -2.06
C ARG A 87 -8.19 -6.33 -3.25
N GLN A 88 -7.65 -6.68 -4.42
CA GLN A 88 -7.87 -5.98 -5.70
C GLN A 88 -7.52 -4.48 -5.63
N ILE A 89 -6.24 -4.17 -5.43
CA ILE A 89 -5.76 -2.81 -5.19
C ILE A 89 -5.09 -2.24 -6.44
N ASN A 90 -5.34 -0.97 -6.76
CA ASN A 90 -4.72 -0.25 -7.87
C ASN A 90 -4.10 1.09 -7.43
N THR A 91 -2.87 1.14 -6.95
CA THR A 91 -2.28 2.42 -6.52
C THR A 91 -1.61 3.19 -7.66
N GLU A 92 -1.85 4.50 -7.76
CA GLU A 92 -1.31 5.36 -8.82
C GLU A 92 -0.91 6.76 -8.30
N SER A 93 0.36 7.03 -8.01
CA SER A 93 0.82 8.38 -7.64
C SER A 93 2.08 8.88 -8.35
N TYR A 94 2.16 10.21 -8.54
CA TYR A 94 3.41 10.96 -8.76
C TYR A 94 3.89 11.68 -7.50
N ASP A 95 3.02 11.81 -6.49
CA ASP A 95 3.21 12.69 -5.34
C ASP A 95 3.51 11.90 -4.06
N HIS A 96 2.92 10.71 -3.91
CA HIS A 96 3.13 9.84 -2.76
C HIS A 96 4.20 8.80 -3.04
N ASN A 97 5.23 8.77 -2.19
CA ASN A 97 6.33 7.84 -2.30
C ASN A 97 6.72 7.37 -0.89
N PRO A 98 6.39 6.13 -0.48
CA PRO A 98 5.65 5.10 -1.22
C PRO A 98 4.14 5.37 -1.37
N HIS A 99 3.45 4.62 -2.25
CA HIS A 99 1.99 4.60 -2.32
C HIS A 99 1.36 3.99 -1.06
N ILE A 100 1.90 2.86 -0.63
CA ILE A 100 1.47 2.09 0.54
C ILE A 100 2.60 2.04 1.54
N VAL A 101 2.31 2.37 2.80
CA VAL A 101 3.30 2.39 3.88
C VAL A 101 2.82 1.49 5.02
N ASN A 102 3.63 0.51 5.38
CA ASN A 102 3.42 -0.35 6.55
C ASN A 102 4.52 -0.09 7.60
N LYS A 103 4.16 0.49 8.74
CA LYS A 103 5.08 0.77 9.86
C LYS A 103 4.81 -0.22 11.00
N GLY A 104 5.64 -1.25 11.14
CA GLY A 104 5.55 -2.20 12.24
C GLY A 104 4.27 -3.03 12.31
N GLY A 105 3.49 -3.07 11.23
CA GLY A 105 2.23 -3.82 11.13
C GLY A 105 2.36 -5.10 10.31
N ASP A 106 1.26 -5.84 10.23
CA ASP A 106 1.06 -6.97 9.33
C ASP A 106 0.22 -6.51 8.14
N LEU A 107 0.79 -6.54 6.94
CA LEU A 107 0.12 -6.18 5.70
C LEU A 107 0.07 -7.36 4.75
N TRP A 108 -1.14 -7.77 4.37
CA TRP A 108 -1.35 -8.84 3.40
C TRP A 108 -2.18 -8.32 2.22
N ILE A 109 -1.72 -8.56 1.00
CA ILE A 109 -2.36 -8.09 -0.24
C ILE A 109 -2.56 -9.25 -1.20
N LEU A 110 -3.81 -9.45 -1.65
CA LEU A 110 -4.17 -10.35 -2.75
C LEU A 110 -4.68 -9.56 -3.95
N GLY A 111 -3.91 -9.58 -5.03
CA GLY A 111 -4.22 -8.80 -6.23
C GLY A 111 -3.81 -7.33 -6.06
N LEU A 112 -2.61 -7.00 -6.54
CA LEU A 112 -2.10 -5.64 -6.64
C LEU A 112 -1.92 -5.27 -8.11
N LYS A 113 -2.27 -4.06 -8.49
CA LYS A 113 -1.88 -3.42 -9.74
C LYS A 113 -1.36 -2.03 -9.38
N THR A 114 -0.40 -1.53 -10.14
CA THR A 114 0.15 -0.20 -9.89
C THR A 114 0.40 0.53 -11.18
N GLU A 115 0.40 1.86 -11.12
CA GLU A 115 0.83 2.74 -12.21
C GLU A 115 1.75 3.84 -11.69
N LYS A 116 2.28 4.63 -12.63
CA LYS A 116 3.20 5.75 -12.37
C LYS A 116 4.51 5.26 -11.75
N ASP A 117 5.21 6.11 -11.01
CA ASP A 117 6.67 6.04 -10.92
C ASP A 117 7.28 6.12 -9.52
N ARG A 118 6.45 6.15 -8.48
CA ARG A 118 6.89 6.12 -7.09
C ARG A 118 6.99 4.70 -6.56
N SER A 119 7.71 4.56 -5.44
CA SER A 119 7.79 3.28 -4.74
C SER A 119 6.38 2.81 -4.39
N ILE A 120 6.13 1.52 -4.58
CA ILE A 120 4.80 0.95 -4.48
C ILE A 120 4.47 0.69 -3.02
N ILE A 121 5.32 -0.09 -2.34
CA ILE A 121 5.18 -0.38 -0.91
C ILE A 121 6.51 -0.12 -0.22
N GLY A 122 6.46 0.61 0.90
CA GLY A 122 7.53 0.63 1.89
C GLY A 122 7.09 -0.05 3.18
N THR A 123 7.94 -0.93 3.71
CA THR A 123 7.73 -1.58 5.01
C THR A 123 8.89 -1.29 5.94
N TYR A 124 8.56 -0.85 7.16
CA TYR A 124 9.50 -0.27 8.12
C TYR A 124 9.25 -0.80 9.53
N ASN A 125 10.18 -0.54 10.45
CA ASN A 125 10.00 -0.73 11.90
C ASN A 125 9.57 -2.15 12.31
N GLY A 126 10.18 -3.19 11.73
CA GLY A 126 9.84 -4.58 12.03
C GLY A 126 8.52 -5.07 11.43
N GLY A 127 7.91 -4.30 10.53
CA GLY A 127 6.68 -4.68 9.85
C GLY A 127 6.86 -5.88 8.92
N ARG A 128 5.76 -6.57 8.63
CA ARG A 128 5.70 -7.69 7.69
C ARG A 128 4.72 -7.38 6.57
N THR A 129 5.17 -7.53 5.33
CA THR A 129 4.30 -7.36 4.16
C THR A 129 4.35 -8.59 3.26
N GLU A 130 3.17 -9.09 2.87
CA GLU A 130 3.01 -10.16 1.89
C GLU A 130 2.15 -9.68 0.72
N VAL A 131 2.64 -9.88 -0.50
CA VAL A 131 1.91 -9.61 -1.75
C VAL A 131 1.79 -10.89 -2.56
N ILE A 132 0.55 -11.34 -2.76
CA ILE A 132 0.22 -12.51 -3.56
C ILE A 132 -0.48 -12.02 -4.84
N GLY A 133 0.27 -12.00 -5.94
CA GLY A 133 -0.24 -11.63 -7.26
C GLY A 133 -0.27 -10.11 -7.49
N GLY A 134 0.86 -9.56 -7.91
CA GLY A 134 0.98 -8.17 -8.37
C GLY A 134 1.16 -8.01 -9.89
N LEU A 135 0.62 -6.95 -10.48
CA LEU A 135 0.91 -6.44 -11.81
C LEU A 135 1.51 -5.03 -11.70
N LEU A 136 2.83 -4.94 -11.77
CA LEU A 136 3.57 -3.70 -11.74
C LEU A 136 3.54 -3.11 -13.15
N TYR A 137 2.54 -2.27 -13.41
CA TYR A 137 2.25 -1.79 -14.74
C TYR A 137 2.86 -0.40 -14.96
N LYS A 138 3.92 -0.33 -15.78
CA LYS A 138 4.43 0.96 -16.25
C LYS A 138 3.65 1.40 -17.48
N ASN A 139 2.69 2.29 -17.27
CA ASN A 139 1.90 2.93 -18.33
C ASN A 139 2.23 4.42 -18.53
N ARG A 140 3.12 4.97 -17.71
CA ARG A 140 3.57 6.37 -17.78
C ARG A 140 5.10 6.46 -17.69
N GLU A 141 5.62 7.66 -17.96
CA GLU A 141 7.03 7.99 -17.75
C GLU A 141 7.42 7.82 -16.27
N ARG A 142 8.71 7.51 -16.03
CA ARG A 142 9.26 7.46 -14.68
C ARG A 142 10.03 8.71 -14.32
N ILE A 143 9.66 9.34 -13.22
CA ILE A 143 10.36 10.44 -12.59
C ILE A 143 11.30 9.87 -11.52
N GLY A 144 12.58 9.72 -11.90
CA GLY A 144 13.66 9.33 -11.01
C GLY A 144 13.82 7.81 -10.76
N PRO A 145 14.84 7.42 -9.98
CA PRO A 145 15.24 6.02 -9.81
C PRO A 145 14.59 5.33 -8.59
N ALA A 146 13.30 5.58 -8.30
CA ALA A 146 12.66 4.96 -7.15
C ALA A 146 12.65 3.41 -7.26
N PRO A 147 12.92 2.65 -6.18
CA PRO A 147 12.73 1.21 -6.16
C PRO A 147 11.24 0.84 -6.17
N ALA A 148 10.87 -0.34 -6.67
CA ALA A 148 9.46 -0.76 -6.61
C ALA A 148 9.03 -1.02 -5.15
N PHE A 149 9.86 -1.70 -4.37
CA PHE A 149 9.60 -2.04 -2.98
C PHE A 149 10.76 -1.60 -2.08
N ILE A 150 10.43 -1.13 -0.88
CA ILE A 150 11.41 -0.75 0.16
C ILE A 150 11.16 -1.61 1.39
N CYS A 151 12.19 -2.32 1.86
CA CYS A 151 12.18 -3.00 3.15
C CYS A 151 13.31 -2.46 4.02
N GLU A 152 12.97 -1.91 5.18
CA GLU A 152 13.95 -1.37 6.13
C GLU A 152 13.70 -1.99 7.51
N ASP A 153 14.64 -2.84 7.94
CA ASP A 153 14.57 -3.63 9.17
C ASP A 153 13.21 -4.33 9.31
N CYS A 154 12.82 -5.05 8.26
CA CYS A 154 11.47 -5.54 8.02
C CYS A 154 11.45 -6.95 7.42
N GLN A 155 10.24 -7.50 7.20
CA GLN A 155 10.05 -8.71 6.40
C GLN A 155 9.12 -8.49 5.21
N MET A 156 9.49 -9.03 4.04
CA MET A 156 8.66 -9.03 2.84
C MET A 156 8.60 -10.41 2.17
N SER A 157 7.42 -10.76 1.65
CA SER A 157 7.18 -11.88 0.72
C SER A 157 6.42 -11.33 -0.50
N LEU A 158 6.97 -11.45 -1.72
CA LEU A 158 6.41 -10.80 -2.90
C LEU A 158 6.29 -11.75 -4.08
N VAL A 159 5.09 -11.84 -4.65
CA VAL A 159 4.78 -12.55 -5.90
C VAL A 159 4.13 -11.57 -6.88
N TYR A 160 4.80 -11.27 -8.00
CA TYR A 160 4.32 -10.26 -8.94
C TYR A 160 4.90 -10.41 -10.35
N ARG A 161 4.40 -9.58 -11.28
CA ARG A 161 4.90 -9.47 -12.65
C ARG A 161 5.05 -8.00 -13.05
N ASN A 162 6.14 -7.69 -13.72
CA ASN A 162 6.33 -6.42 -14.41
C ASN A 162 5.63 -6.41 -15.78
N LYS A 163 4.99 -5.29 -16.14
CA LYS A 163 4.45 -5.05 -17.47
C LYS A 163 4.85 -3.65 -17.95
N GLY A 164 5.41 -3.56 -19.14
CA GLY A 164 6.05 -2.33 -19.64
C GLY A 164 7.54 -2.34 -19.27
N ILE A 165 8.15 -1.16 -19.09
CA ILE A 165 9.56 -1.06 -18.69
C ILE A 165 9.65 -1.32 -17.16
N PRO A 166 10.31 -2.39 -16.68
CA PRO A 166 10.37 -2.74 -15.25
C PRO A 166 11.15 -1.75 -14.41
N TYR A 167 10.90 -1.70 -13.10
CA TYR A 167 11.71 -0.92 -12.15
C TYR A 167 13.16 -1.40 -12.21
N GLN A 168 14.14 -0.48 -12.24
CA GLN A 168 15.54 -0.92 -12.29
C GLN A 168 15.91 -1.63 -10.98
N THR A 169 15.62 -0.99 -9.86
CA THR A 169 15.65 -1.60 -8.53
C THR A 169 14.27 -2.14 -8.22
N GLN A 170 14.14 -3.45 -8.14
CA GLN A 170 12.88 -4.12 -7.79
C GLN A 170 12.66 -4.03 -6.28
N VAL A 171 13.67 -4.38 -5.47
CA VAL A 171 13.61 -4.28 -4.02
C VAL A 171 14.86 -3.58 -3.50
N LEU A 172 14.68 -2.56 -2.68
CA LEU A 172 15.74 -1.98 -1.86
C LEU A 172 15.56 -2.50 -0.44
N GLU A 173 16.46 -3.37 0.00
CA GLU A 173 16.40 -4.02 1.29
C GLU A 173 17.55 -3.52 2.18
N THR A 174 17.22 -2.91 3.32
CA THR A 174 18.18 -2.54 4.36
C THR A 174 17.91 -3.35 5.61
N GLN A 175 18.91 -4.09 6.09
CA GLN A 175 18.85 -4.87 7.32
C GLN A 175 20.06 -4.56 8.20
N ASN A 176 19.82 -4.18 9.45
CA ASN A 176 20.86 -3.80 10.42
C ASN A 176 21.89 -2.83 9.81
N GLY A 177 21.40 -1.80 9.11
CA GLY A 177 22.22 -0.78 8.44
C GLY A 177 22.95 -1.24 7.16
N THR A 178 22.80 -2.49 6.73
CA THR A 178 23.36 -2.98 5.46
C THR A 178 22.30 -2.98 4.37
N THR A 179 22.55 -2.26 3.28
CA THR A 179 21.64 -2.16 2.14
C THR A 179 22.05 -3.10 1.01
N LYS A 180 21.05 -3.75 0.41
CA LYS A 180 21.16 -4.57 -0.81
C LYS A 180 20.07 -4.15 -1.79
N GLU A 181 20.41 -4.18 -3.06
CA GLU A 181 19.47 -3.98 -4.14
C GLU A 181 19.21 -5.32 -4.83
N PHE A 182 17.93 -5.65 -5.02
CA PHE A 182 17.51 -6.65 -5.97
C PHE A 182 17.12 -5.92 -7.25
N LEU A 183 17.86 -6.14 -8.33
CA LEU A 183 17.71 -5.44 -9.58
C LEU A 183 16.82 -6.22 -10.56
N VAL A 184 16.35 -5.55 -11.61
CA VAL A 184 15.59 -6.19 -12.69
C VAL A 184 16.34 -7.36 -13.33
N GLN A 185 17.66 -7.26 -13.45
CA GLN A 185 18.51 -8.31 -14.01
C GLN A 185 18.60 -9.56 -13.12
N ASP A 186 18.24 -9.44 -11.83
CA ASP A 186 18.24 -10.54 -10.88
C ASP A 186 16.92 -11.34 -10.91
N LEU A 187 15.91 -10.86 -11.67
CA LEU A 187 14.63 -11.55 -11.81
C LEU A 187 14.84 -12.96 -12.38
N PRO A 188 14.26 -14.00 -11.74
CA PRO A 188 14.50 -15.38 -12.15
C PRO A 188 13.79 -15.75 -13.47
N ALA A 189 12.81 -14.96 -13.91
CA ALA A 189 12.06 -15.18 -15.13
C ALA A 189 12.28 -14.04 -16.13
N SER A 190 12.67 -14.40 -17.36
CA SER A 190 12.98 -13.46 -18.44
C SER A 190 11.79 -12.60 -18.88
N ASP A 191 10.55 -13.00 -18.55
CA ASP A 191 9.34 -12.25 -18.88
C ASP A 191 8.88 -11.29 -17.76
N GLY A 192 9.79 -10.95 -16.83
CA GLY A 192 9.58 -9.94 -15.80
C GLY A 192 8.78 -10.42 -14.59
N ARG A 193 8.61 -11.73 -14.41
CA ARG A 193 7.93 -12.33 -13.25
C ARG A 193 8.87 -12.50 -12.07
N MET A 194 8.35 -12.19 -10.88
CA MET A 194 8.88 -12.58 -9.59
C MET A 194 8.01 -13.72 -9.03
N PRO A 195 8.44 -14.99 -9.15
CA PRO A 195 7.67 -16.13 -8.65
C PRO A 195 7.57 -16.13 -7.12
N LEU A 196 8.64 -15.72 -6.44
CA LEU A 196 8.67 -15.45 -5.01
C LEU A 196 9.97 -14.70 -4.67
N TYR A 197 9.85 -13.54 -4.05
CA TYR A 197 10.92 -12.89 -3.29
C TYR A 197 10.61 -13.03 -1.81
N VAL A 198 11.64 -13.32 -1.01
CA VAL A 198 11.58 -13.29 0.46
C VAL A 198 12.76 -12.46 0.95
N SER A 199 12.50 -11.45 1.77
CA SER A 199 13.56 -10.64 2.35
C SER A 199 14.47 -11.50 3.23
N SER A 200 15.73 -11.07 3.36
CA SER A 200 16.64 -11.70 4.31
C SER A 200 16.11 -11.55 5.74
N ARG A 201 16.37 -12.55 6.59
CA ARG A 201 15.95 -12.50 7.99
C ARG A 201 16.76 -11.45 8.74
N THR A 202 16.09 -10.62 9.54
CA THR A 202 16.72 -9.90 10.65
C THR A 202 17.31 -10.94 11.61
N GLY A 203 18.62 -11.16 11.54
CA GLY A 203 19.29 -12.16 12.37
C GLY A 203 19.27 -11.76 13.85
N LYS A 204 18.68 -12.60 14.69
CA LYS A 204 19.42 -13.33 15.73
C LYS A 204 18.92 -14.78 15.72
N GLN A 205 19.84 -15.73 15.48
CA GLN A 205 19.70 -17.08 16.03
C GLN A 205 19.89 -17.00 17.55
#